data_AF-A0A535ZH29-F1
#
_entry.id   AF-A0A535ZH29-F1
#
_cell.length_a   1.000
_cell.length_b   1.000
_cell.length_c   1.000
_cell.angle_alpha   90.00
_cell.angle_beta   90.00
_cell.angle_gamma   90.00
#
_symmetry.space_group_name_H-M   'P 1'
#
loop_
_entity.id
_entity.type
_entity.pdbx_description
1 polymer ?
#
loop_
_entity_poly.entity_id
_entity_poly.type
_entity_poly.pdbx_seq_one_letter_code
_entity_poly.pdbx_strand_id
1 'polypeptide(L)'
;MSVYPGINSTSQSELSQFLKSRRARISPTALGLPNGRRRRTPGLRREEVAEVAGVGLTWYTWLEQGRDIRVSRQVLTAIARVLQLEPAER
;
A
#
# COMPACT_ATOMS: atom_id res chain seq x y z
N MET A 1 -32.69 11.95 9.98
CA MET A 1 -31.56 12.82 10.42
C MET A 1 -30.50 11.89 11.00
N SER A 2 -29.44 11.44 10.35
CA SER A 2 -28.77 11.78 9.09
C SER A 2 -28.55 10.49 8.28
N VAL A 3 -28.95 10.49 7.01
CA VAL A 3 -28.68 9.41 6.04
C VAL A 3 -27.47 9.86 5.24
N TYR A 4 -26.27 9.43 5.61
CA TYR A 4 -25.13 9.50 4.70
C TYR A 4 -25.06 8.18 3.93
N PRO A 5 -25.48 8.14 2.66
CA PRO A 5 -25.29 6.95 1.85
C PRO A 5 -23.79 6.67 1.74
N GLY A 6 -23.39 5.44 2.06
CA GLY A 6 -22.02 4.98 1.93
C GLY A 6 -21.61 4.93 0.45
N ILE A 7 -20.96 5.99 -0.04
CA ILE A 7 -20.50 6.12 -1.43
C ILE A 7 -19.04 5.64 -1.61
N ASN A 8 -18.36 5.13 -0.57
CA ASN A 8 -16.90 4.87 -0.65
C ASN A 8 -16.43 3.41 -0.54
N SER A 9 -17.30 2.43 -0.28
CA SER A 9 -16.85 1.08 0.10
C SER A 9 -16.30 0.25 -1.07
N THR A 10 -16.90 0.32 -2.26
CA THR A 10 -16.43 -0.46 -3.42
C THR A 10 -15.05 0.03 -3.89
N SER A 11 -14.89 1.34 -4.07
CA SER A 11 -13.63 1.94 -4.51
C SER A 11 -12.50 1.75 -3.49
N GLN A 12 -12.79 1.82 -2.19
CA GLN A 12 -11.80 1.52 -1.15
C GLN A 12 -11.40 0.04 -1.14
N SER A 13 -12.33 -0.88 -1.37
CA SER A 13 -12.06 -2.31 -1.48
C SER A 13 -11.17 -2.63 -2.68
N GLU A 14 -11.51 -2.11 -3.86
CA GLU A 14 -10.75 -2.28 -5.10
C GLU A 14 -9.33 -1.72 -4.97
N LEU A 15 -9.19 -0.52 -4.40
CA LEU A 15 -7.89 0.08 -4.10
C LEU A 15 -7.09 -0.82 -3.14
N SER A 16 -7.72 -1.32 -2.08
CA SER A 16 -7.06 -2.19 -1.11
C SER A 16 -6.53 -3.47 -1.75
N GLN A 17 -7.28 -4.06 -2.68
CA GLN A 17 -6.90 -5.26 -3.41
C GLN A 17 -5.77 -4.95 -4.41
N PHE A 18 -5.86 -3.82 -5.09
CA PHE A 18 -4.81 -3.34 -5.99
C PHE A 18 -3.48 -3.15 -5.26
N LEU A 19 -3.48 -2.46 -4.11
CA LEU A 19 -2.28 -2.25 -3.30
C LEU A 19 -1.66 -3.57 -2.83
N LYS A 20 -2.47 -4.50 -2.34
CA LYS A 20 -2.01 -5.86 -1.95
C LYS A 20 -1.36 -6.60 -3.11
N SER A 21 -2.00 -6.57 -4.29
CA SER A 21 -1.50 -7.23 -5.50
C SER A 21 -0.16 -6.64 -5.94
N ARG A 22 -0.03 -5.32 -5.96
CA ARG A 22 1.21 -4.62 -6.32
C ARG A 22 2.33 -4.93 -5.33
N ARG A 23 2.07 -4.86 -4.02
CA ARG A 23 3.04 -5.21 -2.99
C ARG A 23 3.56 -6.64 -3.14
N ALA A 24 2.67 -7.59 -3.43
CA ALA A 24 3.03 -9.00 -3.58
C ALA A 24 3.94 -9.28 -4.79
N ARG A 25 3.96 -8.41 -5.80
CA ARG A 25 4.76 -8.56 -7.03
C ARG A 25 6.15 -7.94 -6.93
N ILE A 26 6.39 -7.02 -6.00
CA ILE A 26 7.65 -6.31 -5.92
C ILE A 26 8.65 -7.13 -5.12
N SER A 27 9.81 -7.36 -5.73
CA SER A 27 10.92 -8.00 -5.03
C SER A 27 11.51 -7.04 -3.99
N PRO A 28 11.76 -7.49 -2.76
CA PRO A 28 12.52 -6.73 -1.77
C PRO A 28 13.84 -6.18 -2.30
N THR A 29 14.55 -6.98 -3.11
CA THR A 29 15.83 -6.56 -3.72
C THR A 29 15.68 -5.38 -4.68
N ALA A 30 14.51 -5.18 -5.29
CA ALA A 30 14.25 -4.03 -6.15
C ALA A 30 14.26 -2.70 -5.38
N LEU A 31 14.11 -2.76 -4.05
CA LEU A 31 14.21 -1.62 -3.15
C LEU A 31 15.52 -1.61 -2.34
N GLY A 32 16.49 -2.44 -2.71
CA GLY A 32 17.74 -2.59 -1.96
C GLY A 32 17.58 -3.33 -0.61
N LEU A 33 16.43 -3.96 -0.36
CA LEU A 33 16.20 -4.71 0.87
C LEU A 33 16.77 -6.13 0.74
N PRO A 34 17.42 -6.66 1.80
CA PRO A 34 18.06 -7.96 1.74
C PRO A 34 17.02 -9.07 1.67
N ASN A 35 17.13 -10.02 0.75
CA ASN A 35 16.26 -11.20 0.72
C ASN A 35 16.50 -12.07 1.97
N GLY A 36 15.79 -11.79 3.07
CA GLY A 36 15.91 -12.53 4.34
C GLY A 36 15.77 -14.04 4.18
N ARG A 37 16.48 -14.79 5.03
CA ARG A 37 16.77 -16.23 4.88
C ARG A 37 15.54 -17.18 5.00
N ARG A 38 14.40 -16.69 5.50
CA ARG A 38 13.11 -17.43 5.60
C ARG A 38 11.92 -16.48 5.40
N ARG A 39 11.59 -16.19 4.14
CA ARG A 39 10.39 -15.40 3.79
C ARG A 39 9.22 -16.33 3.51
N ARG A 40 8.06 -16.05 4.12
CA ARG A 40 6.77 -16.70 3.79
C ARG A 40 6.04 -16.00 2.65
N THR A 41 6.41 -14.76 2.37
CA THR A 41 5.80 -13.95 1.30
C THR A 41 6.88 -13.68 0.25
N PRO A 42 6.63 -13.98 -1.03
CA PRO A 42 7.63 -13.80 -2.09
C PRO A 42 7.89 -12.32 -2.42
N GLY A 43 6.91 -11.45 -2.21
CA GLY A 43 7.04 -10.00 -2.39
C GLY A 43 7.33 -9.22 -1.11
N LEU A 44 7.15 -7.91 -1.18
CA LEU A 44 7.34 -7.00 -0.04
C LEU A 44 6.40 -7.31 1.13
N ARG A 45 6.91 -7.16 2.34
CA ARG A 45 6.15 -7.18 3.59
C ARG A 45 5.54 -5.81 3.86
N ARG A 46 4.52 -5.77 4.72
CA ARG A 46 3.91 -4.50 5.14
C ARG A 46 4.90 -3.61 5.88
N GLU A 47 5.73 -4.20 6.73
CA GLU A 47 6.80 -3.49 7.46
C GLU A 47 7.80 -2.88 6.50
N GLU A 48 8.23 -3.62 5.47
CA GLU A 48 9.16 -3.15 4.45
C GLU A 48 8.57 -1.96 3.65
N VAL A 49 7.29 -2.03 3.25
CA VAL A 49 6.65 -0.89 2.58
C VAL A 49 6.53 0.32 3.50
N ALA A 50 6.13 0.10 4.75
CA ALA A 50 5.97 1.16 5.72
C ALA A 50 7.30 1.88 6.00
N GLU A 51 8.38 1.12 6.17
CA GLU A 51 9.73 1.61 6.37
C GLU A 51 10.21 2.45 5.18
N VAL A 52 10.15 1.90 3.96
CA VAL A 52 10.63 2.60 2.75
C VAL A 52 9.77 3.83 2.44
N ALA A 53 8.46 3.79 2.70
CA ALA A 53 7.56 4.92 2.49
C ALA A 53 7.58 5.95 3.63
N GLY A 54 8.28 5.68 4.74
CA GLY A 54 8.32 6.57 5.91
C GLY A 54 6.97 6.71 6.62
N VAL A 55 6.15 5.65 6.65
CA VAL A 55 4.83 5.63 7.30
C VAL A 55 4.76 4.57 8.40
N GLY A 56 3.79 4.70 9.30
CA GLY A 56 3.55 3.67 10.32
C GLY A 56 3.03 2.35 9.72
N LEU A 57 3.53 1.21 10.20
CA LEU A 57 3.06 -0.13 9.80
C LEU A 57 1.55 -0.32 9.98
N THR A 58 1.03 0.09 11.13
CA THR A 58 -0.42 0.00 11.43
C THR A 58 -1.23 0.82 10.44
N TRP A 59 -0.74 2.01 10.09
CA TRP A 59 -1.39 2.90 9.14
C TRP A 59 -1.43 2.27 7.73
N TYR A 60 -0.31 1.71 7.26
CA TYR A 60 -0.28 1.01 5.97
C TYR A 60 -1.18 -0.23 5.96
N THR A 61 -1.30 -0.92 7.10
CA THR A 61 -2.20 -2.06 7.25
C THR A 61 -3.67 -1.64 7.11
N TRP A 62 -4.06 -0.49 7.68
CA TRP A 62 -5.41 0.05 7.51
C TRP A 62 -5.71 0.48 6.08
N LEU A 63 -4.71 1.05 5.39
CA LEU A 63 -4.80 1.35 3.96
C LEU A 63 -5.07 0.08 3.14
N GLU A 64 -4.32 -0.99 3.39
CA GLU A 64 -4.56 -2.30 2.75
C GLU A 64 -5.87 -2.96 3.18
N GLN A 65 -6.49 -2.56 4.28
CA GLN A 65 -7.80 -3.05 4.70
C GLN A 65 -8.95 -2.27 4.06
N GLY A 66 -8.67 -1.20 3.31
CA GLY A 66 -9.70 -0.33 2.76
C GLY A 66 -10.51 0.36 3.85
N ARG A 67 -9.89 0.65 5.00
CA ARG A 67 -10.53 1.45 6.04
C ARG A 67 -10.63 2.90 5.59
N ASP A 68 -11.68 3.58 6.03
CA ASP A 68 -11.82 5.01 5.80
C ASP A 68 -10.79 5.78 6.65
N ILE A 69 -9.67 6.15 6.02
CA ILE A 69 -8.57 6.90 6.62
C ILE A 69 -8.24 8.12 5.77
N ARG A 70 -7.93 9.25 6.42
CA ARG A 70 -7.43 10.43 5.71
C ARG A 70 -5.98 10.21 5.31
N VAL A 71 -5.69 10.31 4.01
CA VAL A 71 -4.33 10.17 3.46
C VAL A 71 -3.89 11.48 2.83
N SER A 72 -2.67 11.94 3.14
CA SER A 72 -2.10 13.08 2.44
C SER A 72 -1.58 12.68 1.05
N ARG A 73 -1.61 13.61 0.11
CA ARG A 73 -1.08 13.38 -1.25
C ARG A 73 0.39 12.91 -1.21
N GLN A 74 1.19 13.49 -0.31
CA GLN A 74 2.59 13.13 -0.13
C GLN A 74 2.77 11.66 0.26
N VAL A 75 1.95 11.16 1.18
CA VAL A 75 1.98 9.75 1.60
C VAL A 75 1.56 8.83 0.47
N LEU A 76 0.50 9.17 -0.28
CA LEU A 76 0.11 8.40 -1.47
C LEU A 76 1.23 8.34 -2.50
N THR A 77 1.92 9.47 -2.75
CA THR A 77 3.05 9.51 -3.68
C THR A 77 4.23 8.68 -3.19
N ALA A 78 4.56 8.70 -1.89
CA ALA A 78 5.61 7.86 -1.33
C ALA A 78 5.28 6.37 -1.52
N ILE A 79 4.06 5.96 -1.18
CA ILE A 79 3.60 4.58 -1.34
C ILE A 79 3.56 4.17 -2.82
N ALA A 80 3.12 5.05 -3.72
CA ALA A 80 3.12 4.79 -5.15
C ALA A 80 4.54 4.53 -5.69
N ARG A 81 5.53 5.30 -5.23
CA ARG A 81 6.95 5.08 -5.59
C ARG A 81 7.47 3.73 -5.08
N VAL A 82 7.20 3.41 -3.80
CA VAL A 82 7.59 2.11 -3.22
C VAL A 82 6.94 0.96 -3.96
N LEU A 83 5.68 1.13 -4.34
CA LEU A 83 4.90 0.12 -5.05
C LEU A 83 5.18 0.10 -6.57
N GLN A 84 6.19 0.84 -7.04
CA GLN A 84 6.55 0.98 -8.46
C GLN A 84 5.30 1.15 -9.32
N LEU A 85 4.35 1.93 -8.81
CA LEU A 85 3.22 2.39 -9.59
C LEU A 85 3.81 3.45 -10.49
N GLU A 86 4.25 3.01 -11.67
CA GLU A 86 4.66 3.91 -12.74
C GLU A 86 3.66 5.06 -12.77
N PRO A 87 4.12 6.33 -12.77
CA PRO A 87 3.23 7.37 -13.26
C PRO A 87 2.86 6.88 -14.66
N ALA A 88 1.60 6.49 -14.85
CA ALA A 88 1.10 6.19 -16.19
C ALA A 88 1.61 7.33 -17.06
N GLU A 89 2.47 7.00 -18.03
CA GLU A 89 3.03 7.99 -18.92
C GLU A 89 1.89 8.90 -19.38
N ARG A 90 2.14 10.21 -19.30
CA ARG A 90 1.17 11.27 -19.59
C ARG A 90 0.38 11.00 -20.88
#